data_AF-A0A9Q3KBH4-F1
#
_entry.id   AF-A0A9Q3KBH4-F1
#
_cell.length_a   1.000
_cell.length_b   1.000
_cell.length_c   1.000
_cell.angle_alpha   90.00
_cell.angle_beta   90.00
_cell.angle_gamma   90.00
#
_symmetry.space_group_name_H-M   'P 1'
#
loop_
_entity.id
_entity.type
_entity.pdbx_description
1 polymer ?
#
loop_
_entity_poly.entity_id
_entity_poly.type
_entity_poly.pdbx_seq_one_letter_code
_entity_poly.pdbx_strand_id
1 'polypeptide(L)'
;MEYHNNFLQQNKLPKEKVLRIHWLGHPKEEEKSHSSVVIQFTDKTTAQQLLQGGLVFDGTFMRKMPYTPGPIQCFNCLKTGHQAHMCKEDPT
;
A
#
# COMPACT_ATOMS: atom_id res chain seq x y z
N MET A 1 15.70 1.77 2.55
CA MET A 1 15.51 0.82 3.69
C MET A 1 15.25 1.53 5.02
N GLU A 2 15.87 2.69 5.29
CA GLU A 2 15.73 3.44 6.55
C GLU A 2 14.28 3.87 6.89
N TYR A 3 13.48 4.17 5.86
CA TYR A 3 12.13 4.70 6.00
C TYR A 3 11.11 3.74 6.62
N HIS A 4 11.18 2.45 6.27
CA HIS A 4 10.29 1.44 6.84
C HIS A 4 10.53 1.27 8.34
N ASN A 5 11.79 1.29 8.77
CA ASN A 5 12.13 1.10 10.18
C ASN A 5 11.67 2.29 11.03
N ASN A 6 11.87 3.53 10.54
CA ASN A 6 11.37 4.72 11.23
C ASN A 6 9.83 4.71 11.34
N PHE A 7 9.13 4.40 10.23
CA PHE A 7 7.67 4.33 10.23
C PHE A 7 7.12 3.28 11.21
N LEU A 8 7.72 2.09 11.25
CA LEU A 8 7.36 1.03 12.20
C LEU A 8 7.58 1.48 13.65
N GLN A 9 8.70 2.15 13.93
CA GLN A 9 9.04 2.66 15.27
C GLN A 9 8.07 3.76 15.72
N GLN A 10 7.80 4.76 14.87
CA GLN A 10 6.86 5.86 15.17
C GLN A 10 5.47 5.33 15.56
N ASN A 11 5.03 4.26 14.90
CA ASN A 11 3.71 3.68 15.09
C ASN A 11 3.69 2.46 16.03
N LYS A 12 4.84 2.11 16.63
CA LYS A 12 5.01 0.92 17.49
C LYS A 12 4.42 -0.36 16.86
N LEU A 13 4.57 -0.49 15.54
CA LEU A 13 4.01 -1.62 14.81
C LEU A 13 4.90 -2.86 15.00
N PRO A 14 4.32 -4.01 15.41
CA PRO A 14 5.06 -5.25 15.56
C PRO A 14 5.54 -5.74 14.18
N LYS A 15 6.86 -5.82 13.99
CA LYS A 15 7.48 -6.15 12.70
C LYS A 15 7.07 -7.54 12.22
N GLU A 16 6.88 -8.48 13.14
CA GLU A 16 6.42 -9.85 12.91
C GLU A 16 4.98 -9.92 12.36
N LYS A 17 4.18 -8.87 12.56
CA LYS A 17 2.82 -8.77 12.03
C LYS A 17 2.74 -8.07 10.68
N VAL A 18 3.83 -7.45 10.23
CA VAL A 18 3.88 -6.69 8.98
C VAL A 18 4.52 -7.55 7.89
N LEU A 19 3.71 -7.97 6.92
CA LEU A 19 4.18 -8.73 5.76
C LEU A 19 4.88 -7.83 4.75
N ARG A 20 4.31 -6.65 4.48
CA ARG A 20 4.83 -5.72 3.48
C ARG A 20 4.44 -4.30 3.81
N ILE A 21 5.37 -3.38 3.55
CA ILE A 21 5.12 -1.94 3.46
C ILE A 21 5.51 -1.51 2.06
N HIS A 22 4.61 -0.77 1.40
CA HIS A 22 4.86 -0.26 0.07
C HIS A 22 4.34 1.18 -0.04
N TRP A 23 5.23 2.10 -0.38
CA TRP A 23 4.87 3.49 -0.63
C TRP A 23 4.44 3.65 -2.08
N LEU A 24 3.22 4.17 -2.27
CA LEU A 24 2.65 4.52 -3.57
C LEU A 24 3.18 5.90 -3.97
N GLY A 25 4.45 5.95 -4.36
CA GLY A 25 5.19 7.17 -4.73
C GLY A 25 6.53 7.32 -4.00
N HIS A 26 7.36 8.26 -4.45
CA HIS A 26 8.69 8.53 -3.88
C HIS A 26 8.70 9.87 -3.14
N PRO A 27 8.18 9.95 -1.91
CA PRO A 27 7.93 11.22 -1.22
C PRO A 27 9.16 12.11 -1.06
N LYS A 28 10.37 11.54 -0.94
CA LYS A 28 11.63 12.32 -0.83
C LYS A 28 12.23 12.74 -2.17
N GLU A 29 12.03 11.96 -3.23
CA GLU A 29 12.65 12.24 -4.54
C GLU A 29 11.81 13.23 -5.35
N GLU A 30 10.50 13.29 -5.09
CA GLU A 30 9.55 14.06 -5.89
C GLU A 30 9.01 15.32 -5.19
N GLU A 31 9.53 15.69 -4.01
CA GLU A 31 9.00 16.78 -3.16
C GLU A 31 7.47 16.74 -2.97
N LYS A 32 6.88 15.55 -3.11
CA LYS A 32 5.43 15.36 -3.06
C LYS A 32 4.96 15.43 -1.61
N SER A 33 4.12 16.42 -1.30
CA SER A 33 3.47 16.62 0.00
C SER A 33 2.54 15.47 0.41
N HIS A 34 2.11 14.64 -0.55
CA HIS A 34 1.13 13.59 -0.35
C HIS A 34 1.62 12.28 -0.97
N SER A 35 2.05 11.34 -0.12
CA SER A 35 2.25 9.95 -0.51
C SER A 35 1.31 9.04 0.28
N SER A 36 0.90 7.93 -0.33
CA SER A 36 0.10 6.90 0.35
C SER A 36 0.99 5.70 0.66
N VAL A 37 0.73 5.04 1.79
CA VAL A 37 1.38 3.78 2.15
C VAL A 37 0.36 2.66 2.16
N VAL A 38 0.69 1.55 1.53
CA VAL A 38 -0.03 0.28 1.64
C VAL A 38 0.73 -0.61 2.59
N ILE A 39 0.04 -1.06 3.63
CA ILE A 39 0.60 -1.97 4.63
C ILE A 39 -0.21 -3.26 4.61
N GLN A 40 0.48 -4.36 4.44
CA GLN A 40 -0.09 -5.69 4.51
C GLN A 40 0.29 -6.33 5.84
N PHE A 41 -0.70 -6.83 6.56
CA PHE A 41 -0.52 -7.51 7.84
C PHE A 41 -0.72 -9.02 7.71
N THR A 42 -0.14 -9.78 8.65
CA THR A 42 -0.35 -11.24 8.76
C THR A 42 -1.77 -11.60 9.20
N ASP A 43 -2.45 -10.70 9.91
CA ASP A 43 -3.79 -10.93 10.43
C ASP A 43 -4.69 -9.69 10.26
N LYS A 44 -6.00 -9.98 10.15
CA LYS A 44 -7.04 -8.97 9.97
C LYS A 44 -7.22 -8.09 11.21
N THR A 45 -7.04 -8.64 12.41
CA THR A 45 -7.27 -7.93 13.67
C THR A 45 -6.34 -6.74 13.81
N THR A 46 -5.05 -6.92 13.51
CA THR A 46 -4.05 -5.85 13.53
C THR A 46 -4.42 -4.73 12.55
N ALA A 47 -4.84 -5.08 11.34
CA ALA A 47 -5.29 -4.10 10.35
C ALA A 47 -6.54 -3.33 10.82
N GLN A 48 -7.49 -4.00 11.46
CA GLN A 48 -8.69 -3.37 12.01
C GLN A 48 -8.39 -2.43 13.19
N GLN A 49 -7.49 -2.83 14.09
CA GLN A 49 -7.04 -1.99 15.19
C GLN A 49 -6.38 -0.71 14.66
N LEU A 50 -5.57 -0.81 13.61
CA LEU A 50 -4.98 0.34 12.94
C LEU A 50 -6.03 1.24 12.27
N LEU A 51 -7.06 0.66 11.64
CA LEU A 51 -8.17 1.44 11.10
C LEU A 51 -8.90 2.23 12.19
N GLN A 52 -8.94 1.74 13.44
CA GLN A 52 -9.51 2.45 14.58
C GLN A 52 -8.54 3.51 15.14
N GLY A 53 -7.29 3.13 15.48
CA GLY A 53 -6.30 4.00 16.14
C GLY A 53 -5.57 4.98 15.22
N GLY A 54 -5.33 4.60 13.97
CA GLY A 54 -4.62 5.39 12.96
C GLY A 54 -3.11 5.24 12.98
N LEU A 55 -2.46 6.06 12.15
CA LEU A 55 -1.02 6.06 11.95
C LEU A 55 -0.51 7.50 11.89
N VAL A 56 0.73 7.68 12.30
CA VAL A 56 1.46 8.94 12.25
C VAL A 56 2.69 8.75 11.37
N PHE A 57 2.98 9.76 10.57
CA PHE A 57 4.20 9.84 9.80
C PHE A 57 4.76 11.26 9.88
N ASP A 58 6.00 11.40 10.34
CA ASP A 58 6.68 12.70 10.57
C ASP A 58 5.81 13.70 11.35
N GLY A 59 5.20 13.21 12.44
CA GLY A 59 4.34 14.02 13.33
C GLY A 59 2.93 14.31 12.78
N THR A 60 2.62 13.87 11.56
CA THR A 60 1.31 14.11 10.93
C THR A 60 0.45 12.85 10.95
N PHE A 61 -0.82 12.99 11.35
CA PHE A 61 -1.77 11.88 11.32
C PHE A 61 -2.17 11.54 9.88
N MET A 62 -2.08 10.26 9.51
CA MET A 62 -2.35 9.81 8.16
C MET A 62 -3.84 9.48 7.96
N ARG A 63 -4.35 9.83 6.77
CA ARG A 63 -5.65 9.31 6.32
C ARG A 63 -5.54 7.80 6.10
N LYS A 64 -6.55 7.07 6.57
CA LYS A 64 -6.60 5.60 6.55
C LYS A 64 -7.85 5.11 5.83
N MET A 65 -7.69 4.03 5.07
CA MET A 65 -8.80 3.30 4.45
C MET A 65 -8.39 1.85 4.18
N PRO A 66 -9.34 0.90 4.19
CA PRO A 66 -9.08 -0.44 3.68
C PRO A 66 -8.54 -0.37 2.25
N TYR A 67 -7.53 -1.18 1.94
CA TYR A 67 -7.03 -1.28 0.58
C TYR A 67 -8.04 -2.06 -0.28
N THR A 68 -8.58 -1.39 -1.28
CA THR A 68 -9.38 -2.03 -2.33
C THR A 68 -8.51 -2.13 -3.58
N PRO A 69 -8.10 -3.33 -4.02
CA PRO A 69 -7.33 -3.48 -5.25
C PRO A 69 -8.14 -2.92 -6.42
N GLY A 70 -7.43 -2.22 -7.32
CA GLY A 70 -8.04 -1.70 -8.55
C GLY A 70 -8.53 -2.83 -9.47
N PRO A 71 -9.34 -2.50 -10.48
CA PRO A 71 -9.76 -3.47 -11.47
C PRO A 71 -8.52 -4.08 -12.13
N ILE A 72 -8.58 -5.39 -12.39
CA ILE A 72 -7.50 -6.09 -13.07
C ILE A 72 -7.35 -5.47 -14.47
N GLN A 73 -6.14 -4.97 -14.74
CA GLN A 73 -5.73 -4.54 -16.08
C GLN A 73 -5.07 -5.72 -16.79
N CYS A 74 -5.50 -5.97 -18.02
CA CYS A 74 -4.86 -6.96 -18.88
C CYS A 74 -3.47 -6.44 -19.31
N PHE A 75 -2.41 -7.21 -19.07
CA PHE A 75 -1.06 -6.82 -19.47
C PHE A 75 -0.79 -6.99 -20.98
N ASN A 76 -1.63 -7.74 -21.70
CA ASN A 76 -1.47 -7.91 -23.15
C ASN A 76 -2.05 -6.75 -23.96
N CYS A 77 -3.20 -6.18 -23.54
CA CYS A 77 -3.91 -5.14 -24.30
C CYS A 77 -4.22 -3.87 -23.50
N LEU A 78 -3.82 -3.82 -22.23
CA LEU A 78 -3.99 -2.69 -21.29
C LEU A 78 -5.45 -2.30 -20.98
N LYS A 79 -6.43 -3.05 -21.49
CA LYS A 79 -7.86 -2.88 -21.14
C LYS A 79 -8.16 -3.52 -19.77
N THR A 80 -9.17 -2.99 -19.07
CA THR A 80 -9.68 -3.58 -17.82
C THR A 80 -10.75 -4.64 -18.08
N GLY A 81 -11.03 -5.48 -17.08
CA GLY A 81 -12.17 -6.42 -17.10
C GLY A 81 -11.83 -7.87 -17.47
N HIS A 82 -10.56 -8.18 -17.77
CA HIS A 82 -10.08 -9.54 -17.95
C HIS A 82 -8.59 -9.67 -17.58
N GLN A 83 -8.17 -10.89 -17.26
CA GLN A 83 -6.76 -11.22 -17.04
C GLN A 83 -6.08 -11.54 -18.38
N ALA A 84 -4.76 -11.38 -18.45
CA ALA A 84 -3.97 -11.62 -19.67
C ALA A 84 -4.19 -13.02 -20.28
N HIS A 85 -4.37 -14.05 -19.46
CA HIS A 85 -4.62 -15.41 -19.95
C HIS A 85 -6.00 -15.60 -20.59
N MET A 86 -6.94 -14.66 -20.37
CA MET A 86 -8.26 -14.63 -21.02
C MET A 86 -8.31 -13.61 -22.17
N CYS A 87 -7.17 -12.99 -22.51
CA CYS A 87 -7.12 -11.98 -23.55
C CYS A 87 -7.32 -12.63 -24.93
N LYS A 88 -8.16 -11.99 -25.75
CA LYS A 88 -8.42 -12.40 -27.14
C LYS A 88 -7.70 -11.52 -28.16
N GLU A 89 -7.04 -10.47 -27.69
CA GLU A 89 -6.24 -9.57 -28.52
C GLU A 89 -4.81 -10.11 -28.60
N ASP A 90 -4.14 -9.88 -29.72
CA ASP A 90 -2.71 -10.15 -29.82
C ASP A 90 -1.94 -9.26 -28.83
N PRO A 91 -0.82 -9.74 -28.25
CA PRO A 91 -0.01 -8.93 -27.36
C PRO A 91 0.54 -7.71 -28.10
N THR A 92 0.33 -6.52 -27.55
CA THR A 92 0.98 -5.28 -28.04
C THR A 92 2.45 -5.22 -27.68
#